data_AF-A0A1M7D7V2-F1
#
_entry.id   AF-A0A1M7D7V2-F1
#
_cell.length_a   1.000
_cell.length_b   1.000
_cell.length_c   1.000
_cell.angle_alpha   90.00
_cell.angle_beta   90.00
_cell.angle_gamma   90.00
#
_symmetry.space_group_name_H-M   'P 1'
#
loop_
_entity.id
_entity.type
_entity.pdbx_description
1 polymer ?
#
loop_
_entity_poly.entity_id
_entity_poly.type
_entity_poly.pdbx_seq_one_letter_code
_entity_poly.pdbx_strand_id
1 'polypeptide(L)' 'MSRADFHQQRAAQATAEAERLLAQQSSLGAGWLTWVASELYRLSPPEYVAMVRRELQRLSSA' A
#
# COMPACT_ATOMS: atom_id res chain seq x y z
N MET A 1 -11.98 17.81 -8.58
CA MET A 1 -11.40 17.35 -7.30
C MET A 1 -9.90 17.56 -7.40
N SER A 2 -9.28 18.27 -6.44
CA SER A 2 -7.82 18.48 -6.45
C SER A 2 -7.09 17.19 -6.11
N ARG A 3 -5.82 17.07 -6.53
CA ARG A 3 -4.94 16.01 -6.06
C ARG A 3 -4.88 16.00 -4.52
N ALA A 4 -4.83 17.17 -3.88
CA ALA A 4 -4.82 17.27 -2.43
C ALA A 4 -6.06 16.63 -1.78
N ASP A 5 -7.26 16.91 -2.32
CA ASP A 5 -8.52 16.35 -1.83
C ASP A 5 -8.54 14.82 -1.97
N PHE A 6 -8.06 14.30 -3.10
CA PHE A 6 -7.96 12.85 -3.33
C PHE A 6 -7.05 12.18 -2.30
N HIS A 7 -5.88 12.77 -2.07
CA HIS A 7 -4.93 12.26 -1.08
C HIS A 7 -5.53 12.29 0.34
N GLN A 8 -6.21 13.37 0.73
CA GLN A 8 -6.81 13.47 2.05
C GLN A 8 -7.92 12.44 2.27
N GLN A 9 -8.79 12.23 1.27
CA GLN A 9 -9.89 11.27 1.37
C GLN A 9 -9.41 9.82 1.40
N ARG A 10 -8.29 9.50 0.72
CA ARG A 10 -7.77 8.14 0.59
C ARG A 10 -6.64 7.80 1.55
N ALA A 11 -6.15 8.76 2.34
CA ALA A 11 -4.99 8.56 3.23
C ALA A 11 -5.22 7.39 4.21
N ALA A 12 -6.33 7.41 4.94
CA ALA A 12 -6.65 6.35 5.90
C ALA A 12 -6.80 4.97 5.24
N GLN A 13 -7.36 4.92 4.03
CA GLN A 13 -7.51 3.68 3.27
C GLN A 13 -6.16 3.15 2.80
N ALA A 14 -5.27 4.03 2.33
CA ALA A 14 -3.93 3.65 1.91
C ALA A 14 -3.10 3.10 3.07
N THR A 15 -3.24 3.66 4.29
CA THR A 15 -2.62 3.14 5.51
C THR A 15 -3.17 1.77 5.88
N ALA A 16 -4.48 1.59 5.92
CA ALA A 16 -5.08 0.29 6.24
C ALA A 16 -4.64 -0.80 5.23
N GLU A 17 -4.55 -0.46 3.94
CA GLU A 17 -4.08 -1.39 2.92
C GLU A 17 -2.60 -1.73 3.08
N ALA A 18 -1.75 -0.75 3.40
CA ALA A 18 -0.34 -0.98 3.68
C ALA A 18 -0.13 -1.88 4.92
N GLU A 19 -0.91 -1.67 5.99
CA GLU A 19 -0.88 -2.53 7.18
C GLU A 19 -1.31 -3.96 6.85
N ARG A 20 -2.37 -4.14 6.05
CA ARG A 20 -2.82 -5.45 5.57
C ARG A 20 -1.72 -6.18 4.80
N LEU A 21 -1.01 -5.47 3.91
CA LEU A 21 0.09 -6.03 3.14
C LEU A 21 1.26 -6.41 4.05
N LEU A 22 1.62 -5.55 5.00
CA LEU A 22 2.71 -5.78 5.95
C LEU A 22 2.44 -6.97 6.89
N ALA A 23 1.20 -7.13 7.34
CA ALA A 23 0.81 -8.25 8.21
C ALA A 23 1.08 -9.63 7.59
N GLN A 24 1.12 -9.73 6.25
CA GLN A 24 1.43 -10.97 5.54
C GLN A 24 2.94 -11.26 5.42
N GLN A 25 3.81 -10.32 5.81
CA GLN A 25 5.26 -10.43 5.64
C GLN A 25 5.83 -11.66 6.35
N SER A 26 5.45 -11.89 7.60
CA SER A 26 5.94 -13.03 8.39
C SER A 26 5.42 -14.38 7.85
N SER A 27 4.18 -14.40 7.33
CA SER A 27 3.57 -15.62 6.79
C SER A 27 4.15 -16.03 5.43
N LEU A 28 4.50 -15.06 4.58
CA LEU A 28 4.97 -15.31 3.21
C LEU A 28 6.49 -15.36 3.09
N GLY A 29 7.21 -14.78 4.05
CA GLY A 29 8.68 -14.76 4.08
C GLY A 29 9.27 -14.20 2.78
N ALA A 30 10.17 -14.97 2.15
CA ALA A 30 10.85 -14.55 0.92
C ALA A 30 9.90 -14.26 -0.26
N GLY A 31 8.72 -14.88 -0.30
CA GLY A 31 7.73 -14.65 -1.36
C GLY A 31 6.93 -13.36 -1.22
N TRP A 32 7.08 -12.66 -0.07
CA TRP A 32 6.23 -11.52 0.28
C TRP A 32 6.29 -10.38 -0.75
N LEU A 33 7.49 -9.98 -1.20
CA LEU A 33 7.63 -8.87 -2.16
C LEU A 33 6.98 -9.18 -3.52
N THR A 34 7.11 -10.42 -4.01
CA THR A 34 6.47 -10.86 -5.25
C THR A 34 4.94 -10.82 -5.11
N TRP A 35 4.42 -11.30 -3.98
CA TRP A 35 2.99 -11.24 -3.69
C TRP A 35 2.47 -9.80 -3.58
N VAL A 36 3.18 -8.92 -2.87
CA VAL A 36 2.84 -7.49 -2.78
C VAL A 36 2.76 -6.85 -4.17
N ALA A 37 3.69 -7.18 -5.08
CA ALA A 37 3.65 -6.67 -6.45
C ALA A 37 2.36 -7.10 -7.18
N SER A 38 1.90 -8.34 -6.99
CA SER A 38 0.63 -8.82 -7.52
C SER A 38 -0.58 -8.11 -6.91
N GLU A 39 -0.59 -7.86 -5.60
CA GLU A 39 -1.66 -7.11 -4.94
C GLU A 39 -1.77 -5.69 -5.50
N LEU A 40 -0.63 -4.97 -5.58
CA LEU A 40 -0.58 -3.60 -6.07
C LEU A 40 -1.00 -3.48 -7.53
N TYR A 41 -0.77 -4.51 -8.36
CA TYR A 41 -1.21 -4.53 -9.75
C TYR A 41 -2.74 -4.56 -9.90
N ARG A 42 -3.46 -5.11 -8.90
CA ARG A 42 -4.92 -5.14 -8.89
C ARG A 42 -5.54 -3.85 -8.36
N LEU A 43 -4.75 -3.00 -7.72
CA LEU A 43 -5.21 -1.73 -7.20
C LEU A 43 -5.27 -0.67 -8.29
N SER A 44 -6.28 0.18 -8.18
CA SER A 44 -6.46 1.37 -9.01
C SER A 44 -7.13 2.47 -8.18
N PRO A 45 -7.00 3.76 -8.55
CA PRO A 45 -6.16 4.30 -9.63
C PRO A 45 -4.66 4.34 -9.28
N PRO A 46 -3.75 4.58 -10.25
CA PRO A 46 -2.29 4.58 -10.02
C PRO A 46 -1.84 5.50 -8.88
N GLU A 47 -2.50 6.64 -8.67
CA GLU A 47 -2.22 7.56 -7.56
C GLU A 47 -2.48 6.92 -6.21
N TYR A 48 -3.53 6.09 -6.09
CA TYR A 48 -3.80 5.31 -4.88
C TYR A 48 -2.74 4.24 -4.67
N VAL A 49 -2.31 3.55 -5.73
CA VAL A 49 -1.22 2.55 -5.66
C VAL A 49 0.07 3.20 -5.14
N ALA A 50 0.39 4.41 -5.59
CA ALA A 50 1.55 5.17 -5.11
C ALA A 50 1.43 5.53 -3.63
N MET A 51 0.23 5.88 -3.14
CA MET A 51 -0.02 6.12 -1.72
C MET A 51 0.23 4.87 -0.87
N VAL A 52 -0.32 3.73 -1.28
CA VAL A 52 -0.13 2.44 -0.59
C VAL A 52 1.35 2.04 -0.56
N ARG A 53 2.07 2.18 -1.68
CA ARG A 53 3.53 1.90 -1.73
C ARG A 53 4.32 2.75 -0.75
N ARG A 54 4.07 4.06 -0.73
CA ARG A 54 4.77 4.99 0.19
C ARG A 54 4.54 4.61 1.64
N GLU A 55 3.30 4.25 1.97
CA GLU A 55 2.92 3.93 3.33
C GLU A 55 3.44 2.57 3.78
N LEU A 56 3.42 1.58 2.88
CA LEU A 56 4.05 0.29 3.11
C LEU A 56 5.55 0.45 3.38
N GLN A 57 6.24 1.26 2.58
CA GLN A 57 7.65 1.58 2.79
C GLN A 57 7.89 2.27 4.14
N ARG A 58 7.00 3.21 4.54
CA ARG A 58 7.08 3.89 5.84
C ARG A 58 6.96 2.92 7.00
N LEU A 59 6.00 1.98 6.94
CA LEU A 59 5.74 1.01 8.00
C LEU A 59 6.80 -0.10 8.05
N SER A 60 7.38 -0.50 6.92
CA SER A 60 8.42 -1.53 6.88
C SER A 60 9.81 -1.03 7.26
N SER A 61 10.02 0.28 7.29
CA SER A 61 11.32 0.91 7.60
C SER A 61 11.36 1.51 9.01
N ALA A 62 10.27 1.39 9.78
CA ALA A 62 10.16 1.82 11.17
C ALA A 62 10.60 0.70 12.11
#